data_AF-A0A7X7FB92-F1
#
_entry.id   AF-A0A7X7FB92-F1
#
_cell.length_a   1.000
_cell.length_b   1.000
_cell.length_c   1.000
_cell.angle_alpha   90.00
_cell.angle_beta   90.00
_cell.angle_gamma   90.00
#
_symmetry.space_group_name_H-M   'P 1'
#
loop_
_entity.id
_entity.type
_entity.pdbx_description
1 polymer ?
#
loop_
_entity_poly.entity_id
_entity_poly.type
_entity_poly.pdbx_seq_one_letter_code
_entity_poly.pdbx_strand_id
1 'polypeptide(L)'
;MDENSSRLAPTLWRTFRVIANAKRLRCLRFVLKQPDSTVEQVARAVRIPEAKASQALRAIQSRGLVASHRQSRWLRHSPDPDPSVSAADAFLLAMKSALLDERIPEAKIVEAATAYTHPRRIEIVRALAFAGTAEPHALSVQLGISLPALRRHLGNLRRRGVVENANRRYSLSKAKNKLAHDLLLIVLM
;
A
#
# COMPACT_ATOMS: atom_id res chain seq x y z
N MET A 1 25.65 -25.88 5.77
CA MET A 1 25.55 -25.44 4.37
C MET A 1 24.26 -24.66 4.23
N ASP A 2 24.42 -23.34 4.12
CA ASP A 2 23.50 -22.31 3.62
C ASP A 2 22.13 -22.11 4.28
N GLU A 3 22.19 -21.72 5.55
CA GLU A 3 21.07 -21.18 6.33
C GLU A 3 21.24 -19.65 6.49
N ASN A 4 21.22 -18.87 5.39
CA ASN A 4 21.07 -17.39 5.51
C ASN A 4 20.67 -16.63 4.23
N SER A 5 19.75 -17.15 3.43
CA SER A 5 19.03 -16.33 2.44
C SER A 5 17.66 -15.98 2.98
N SER A 6 17.60 -15.05 3.95
CA SER A 6 16.35 -14.37 4.28
C SER A 6 15.91 -13.61 3.03
N ARG A 7 15.11 -14.28 2.17
CA ARG A 7 14.48 -13.69 0.99
C ARG A 7 13.83 -12.40 1.46
N LEU A 8 14.37 -11.26 1.04
CA LEU A 8 13.90 -9.91 1.38
C LEU A 8 12.55 -9.65 0.68
N ALA A 9 11.54 -10.44 1.01
CA ALA A 9 10.19 -10.27 0.52
C ALA A 9 9.73 -8.86 0.89
N PRO A 10 9.14 -8.10 -0.05
CA PRO A 10 8.64 -6.76 0.21
C PRO A 10 7.66 -6.75 1.37
N THR A 11 7.97 -6.04 2.45
CA THR A 11 7.02 -5.89 3.57
C THR A 11 5.83 -5.03 3.14
N LEU A 12 4.63 -5.38 3.62
CA LEU A 12 3.38 -4.73 3.23
C LEU A 12 3.40 -3.20 3.45
N TRP A 13 3.93 -2.73 4.59
CA TRP A 13 4.04 -1.29 4.85
C TRP A 13 4.95 -0.55 3.85
N ARG A 14 5.95 -1.22 3.28
CA ARG A 14 6.80 -0.65 2.21
C ARG A 14 6.01 -0.56 0.90
N THR A 15 5.15 -1.54 0.60
CA THR A 15 4.23 -1.49 -0.54
C THR A 15 3.28 -0.29 -0.42
N PHE A 16 2.65 -0.11 0.74
CA PHE A 16 1.86 1.08 1.02
C PHE A 16 2.66 2.39 0.87
N ARG A 17 3.94 2.43 1.26
CA ARG A 17 4.79 3.63 1.06
C ARG A 17 5.06 3.94 -0.40
N VAL A 18 5.13 2.93 -1.25
CA VAL A 18 5.33 3.11 -2.70
C VAL A 18 4.10 3.75 -3.32
N ILE A 19 2.90 3.27 -2.99
CA ILE A 19 1.65 3.82 -3.54
C ILE A 19 1.17 5.11 -2.88
N ALA A 20 1.60 5.39 -1.65
CA ALA A 20 1.38 6.66 -0.96
C ALA A 20 2.16 7.86 -1.57
N ASN A 21 2.58 7.75 -2.83
CA ASN A 21 3.28 8.77 -3.58
C ASN A 21 2.54 9.03 -4.91
N ALA A 22 2.02 10.25 -5.07
CA ALA A 22 1.22 10.64 -6.24
C ALA A 22 1.92 10.39 -7.59
N LYS A 23 3.23 10.64 -7.71
CA LYS A 23 3.96 10.40 -8.97
C LYS A 23 4.02 8.91 -9.30
N ARG A 24 4.35 8.06 -8.33
CA ARG A 24 4.36 6.60 -8.52
C ARG A 24 2.97 6.06 -8.82
N LEU A 25 1.96 6.58 -8.13
CA LEU A 25 0.58 6.21 -8.35
C LEU A 25 0.10 6.56 -9.78
N ARG A 26 0.50 7.72 -10.31
CA ARG A 26 0.26 8.10 -11.70
C ARG A 26 0.99 7.21 -12.70
N CYS A 27 2.24 6.82 -12.44
CA CYS A 27 2.95 5.84 -13.27
C CYS A 27 2.20 4.50 -13.28
N LEU A 28 1.76 4.00 -12.12
CA LEU A 28 0.98 2.76 -12.04
C LEU A 28 -0.35 2.88 -12.79
N ARG A 29 -1.10 3.98 -12.62
CA ARG A 29 -2.34 4.23 -13.37
C ARG A 29 -2.10 4.20 -14.88
N PHE A 30 -0.99 4.79 -15.35
CA PHE A 30 -0.67 4.77 -16.77
C PHE A 30 -0.39 3.35 -17.27
N VAL A 31 0.44 2.56 -16.57
CA VAL A 31 0.71 1.15 -16.93
C VAL A 31 -0.56 0.30 -16.89
N LEU A 32 -1.48 0.56 -15.96
CA LEU A 32 -2.78 -0.11 -15.91
C LEU A 32 -3.68 0.22 -17.11
N LYS A 33 -3.67 1.48 -17.59
CA LYS A 33 -4.44 1.92 -18.76
C LYS A 33 -3.79 1.52 -20.09
N GLN A 34 -2.46 1.49 -20.12
CA GLN A 34 -1.63 1.17 -21.29
C GLN A 34 -0.53 0.17 -20.88
N PRO A 35 -0.87 -1.13 -20.82
CA PRO A 35 0.12 -2.19 -20.65
C PRO A 35 1.19 -2.17 -21.75
N ASP A 36 2.30 -2.86 -21.51
CA ASP A 36 3.44 -2.97 -22.41
C ASP A 36 4.10 -1.64 -22.78
N SER A 37 3.99 -0.64 -21.90
CA SER A 37 4.52 0.70 -22.11
C SER A 37 6.01 0.81 -21.73
N THR A 38 6.73 1.65 -22.46
CA THR A 38 8.14 1.99 -22.17
C THR A 38 8.24 3.09 -21.11
N VAL A 39 9.42 3.21 -20.48
CA VAL A 39 9.71 4.29 -19.52
C VAL A 39 9.46 5.68 -20.13
N GLU A 40 9.85 5.90 -21.38
CA GLU A 40 9.62 7.16 -22.11
C GLU A 40 8.12 7.48 -22.21
N GLN A 41 7.30 6.50 -22.59
CA GLN A 41 5.84 6.67 -22.71
C GLN A 41 5.22 7.05 -21.36
N VAL A 42 5.63 6.36 -20.28
CA VAL A 42 5.17 6.67 -18.92
C VAL A 42 5.61 8.08 -18.50
N ALA A 43 6.87 8.44 -18.73
CA ALA A 43 7.44 9.73 -18.38
C ALA A 43 6.70 10.89 -19.06
N ARG A 44 6.46 10.75 -20.36
CA ARG A 44 5.71 11.70 -21.18
C ARG A 44 4.29 11.88 -20.68
N ALA A 45 3.58 10.78 -20.44
CA ALA A 45 2.19 10.81 -19.99
C ALA A 45 2.02 11.41 -18.59
N VAL A 46 2.95 11.09 -17.66
CA VAL A 46 2.91 11.61 -16.27
C VAL A 46 3.56 13.00 -16.15
N ARG A 47 4.20 13.49 -17.22
CA ARG A 47 4.92 14.77 -17.29
C ARG A 47 6.02 14.86 -16.24
N ILE A 48 6.88 13.85 -16.17
CA ILE A 48 8.06 13.81 -15.30
C ILE A 48 9.30 13.40 -16.09
N PRO A 49 10.53 13.74 -15.63
CA PRO A 49 11.75 13.27 -16.29
C PRO A 49 11.82 11.74 -16.33
N GLU A 50 12.37 11.17 -17.41
CA GLU A 50 12.49 9.71 -17.59
C GLU A 50 13.21 9.02 -16.44
N ALA A 51 14.28 9.63 -15.92
CA ALA A 51 15.00 9.10 -14.76
C ALA A 51 14.07 8.95 -13.53
N LYS A 52 13.13 9.89 -13.32
CA LYS A 52 12.14 9.82 -12.23
C LYS A 52 11.05 8.79 -12.52
N ALA A 53 10.63 8.64 -13.78
CA ALA A 53 9.70 7.58 -14.18
C ALA A 53 10.32 6.20 -13.98
N SER A 54 11.56 6.00 -14.40
CA SER A 54 12.33 4.76 -14.19
C SER A 54 12.45 4.41 -12.70
N GLN A 55 12.82 5.38 -11.86
CA GLN A 55 12.87 5.19 -10.40
C GLN A 55 11.49 4.85 -9.80
N ALA A 56 10.43 5.48 -10.30
CA ALA A 56 9.07 5.18 -9.87
C ALA A 56 8.66 3.76 -10.26
N LEU A 57 8.87 3.36 -11.50
CA LEU A 57 8.56 2.03 -12.03
C LEU A 57 9.36 0.93 -11.32
N ARG A 58 10.66 1.13 -11.09
CA ARG A 58 11.48 0.20 -10.28
C ARG A 58 10.95 0.07 -8.86
N ALA A 59 10.54 1.18 -8.23
CA ALA A 59 9.96 1.13 -6.89
C ALA A 59 8.65 0.32 -6.86
N ILE A 60 7.79 0.47 -7.88
CA ILE A 60 6.54 -0.28 -8.03
C ILE A 60 6.81 -1.76 -8.32
N GLN A 61 7.71 -2.07 -9.26
CA GLN A 61 8.14 -3.42 -9.60
C GLN A 61 8.73 -4.14 -8.37
N SER A 62 9.53 -3.47 -7.55
CA SER A 62 10.10 -4.06 -6.33
C SER A 62 9.05 -4.45 -5.28
N ARG A 63 7.78 -4.08 -5.49
CA ARG A 63 6.63 -4.48 -4.65
C ARG A 63 5.73 -5.49 -5.36
N GLY A 64 6.18 -6.04 -6.49
CA GLY A 64 5.43 -7.02 -7.27
C GLY A 64 4.18 -6.48 -7.96
N LEU A 65 4.04 -5.17 -8.15
CA LEU A 65 2.81 -4.58 -8.73
C LEU A 65 2.88 -4.33 -10.24
N VAL A 66 4.08 -4.40 -10.82
CA VAL A 66 4.37 -4.22 -12.25
C VAL A 66 5.50 -5.17 -12.61
N ALA A 67 5.36 -5.89 -13.72
CA ALA A 67 6.44 -6.66 -14.31
C ALA A 67 7.20 -5.80 -15.33
N SER A 68 8.47 -6.13 -15.53
CA SER A 68 9.30 -5.53 -16.57
C SER A 68 9.85 -6.63 -17.45
N HIS A 69 9.62 -6.56 -18.76
CA HIS A 69 10.14 -7.51 -19.73
C HIS A 69 10.88 -6.78 -20.85
N ARG A 70 11.97 -7.38 -21.32
CA ARG A 70 12.78 -6.81 -22.40
C ARG A 70 12.26 -7.31 -23.74
N GLN A 71 11.92 -6.39 -24.64
CA GLN A 71 11.58 -6.69 -26.02
C GLN A 71 12.58 -5.99 -26.94
N SER A 72 13.53 -6.76 -27.48
CA SER A 72 14.67 -6.24 -28.24
C SER A 72 15.49 -5.23 -27.42
N ARG A 73 15.62 -3.98 -27.87
CA ARG A 73 16.32 -2.91 -27.15
C ARG A 73 15.48 -2.20 -26.08
N TRP A 74 14.18 -2.47 -26.01
CA TRP A 74 13.26 -1.73 -25.15
C TRP A 74 12.89 -2.52 -23.90
N LEU A 75 12.78 -1.83 -22.76
CA LEU A 75 12.18 -2.35 -21.53
C LEU A 75 10.73 -1.91 -21.47
N ARG A 76 9.82 -2.89 -21.36
CA ARG A 76 8.37 -2.67 -21.30
C ARG A 76 7.82 -3.07 -19.94
N HIS A 77 6.75 -2.40 -19.54
CA HIS A 77 6.11 -2.57 -18.24
C HIS A 77 4.65 -2.98 -18.39
N SER A 78 4.25 -4.01 -17.66
CA SER A 78 2.89 -4.56 -17.65
C SER A 78 2.38 -4.70 -16.20
N PRO A 79 1.06 -4.56 -15.96
CA PRO A 79 0.48 -4.72 -14.64
C PRO A 79 0.28 -6.20 -14.29
N ASP A 80 1.39 -6.94 -14.23
CA ASP A 80 1.41 -8.36 -13.86
C ASP A 80 1.94 -8.49 -12.43
N PRO A 81 1.16 -9.08 -11.50
CA PRO A 81 1.60 -9.22 -10.12
C PRO A 81 2.69 -10.29 -10.01
N ASP A 82 3.72 -10.02 -9.21
CA ASP A 82 4.76 -11.01 -8.92
C ASP A 82 4.25 -12.03 -7.89
N PRO A 83 4.07 -13.31 -8.23
CA PRO A 83 3.55 -14.32 -7.32
C PRO A 83 4.49 -14.62 -6.14
N SER A 84 5.75 -14.21 -6.20
CA SER A 84 6.69 -14.33 -5.09
C SER A 84 6.50 -13.24 -4.02
N VAL A 85 5.72 -12.19 -4.31
CA VAL A 85 5.41 -11.12 -3.37
C VAL A 85 4.04 -11.33 -2.77
N SER A 86 4.00 -11.58 -1.46
CA SER A 86 2.75 -11.80 -0.73
C SER A 86 1.73 -10.67 -0.95
N ALA A 87 0.49 -11.08 -1.24
CA ALA A 87 -0.67 -10.23 -1.52
C ALA A 87 -0.50 -9.24 -2.69
N ALA A 88 0.50 -9.38 -3.56
CA ALA A 88 0.70 -8.48 -4.69
C ALA A 88 -0.47 -8.49 -5.69
N ASP A 89 -1.05 -9.67 -5.91
CA ASP A 89 -2.24 -9.90 -6.74
C ASP A 89 -3.47 -9.14 -6.19
N ALA A 90 -3.79 -9.36 -4.91
CA ALA A 90 -4.90 -8.70 -4.23
C ALA A 90 -4.70 -7.19 -4.19
N PHE A 91 -3.46 -6.75 -3.93
CA PHE A 91 -3.09 -5.34 -3.91
C PHE A 91 -3.24 -4.69 -5.29
N LEU A 92 -2.76 -5.34 -6.34
CA LEU A 92 -2.88 -4.85 -7.70
C LEU A 92 -4.34 -4.78 -8.14
N LEU A 93 -5.17 -5.77 -7.79
CA LEU A 93 -6.60 -5.77 -8.07
C LEU A 93 -7.33 -4.61 -7.37
N ALA A 94 -7.03 -4.37 -6.10
CA ALA A 94 -7.56 -3.24 -5.35
C ALA A 94 -7.14 -1.89 -5.98
N MET A 95 -5.86 -1.76 -6.36
CA MET A 95 -5.34 -0.56 -7.02
C MET A 95 -5.94 -0.36 -8.42
N LYS A 96 -6.09 -1.42 -9.22
CA LYS A 96 -6.73 -1.36 -10.53
C LYS A 96 -8.15 -0.83 -10.42
N SER A 97 -8.93 -1.39 -9.49
CA SER A 97 -10.31 -0.95 -9.23
C SER A 97 -10.38 0.53 -8.85
N ALA A 98 -9.47 0.99 -7.98
CA ALA A 98 -9.49 2.37 -7.49
C ALA A 98 -8.89 3.39 -8.46
N LEU A 99 -7.85 3.03 -9.22
CA LEU A 99 -7.14 3.95 -10.12
C LEU A 99 -7.83 4.17 -11.44
N LEU A 100 -8.64 3.19 -11.88
CA LEU A 100 -9.43 3.26 -13.09
C LEU A 100 -10.85 3.82 -12.86
N ASP A 101 -11.30 3.90 -11.61
CA ASP A 101 -12.54 4.59 -11.24
C ASP A 101 -12.29 6.11 -11.13
N GLU A 102 -12.75 6.87 -12.13
CA GLU A 102 -12.54 8.32 -12.22
C GLU A 102 -13.30 9.10 -11.13
N ARG A 103 -14.24 8.47 -10.43
CA ARG A 103 -14.97 9.06 -9.30
C ARG A 103 -14.12 9.12 -8.02
N ILE A 104 -13.03 8.36 -7.95
CA ILE A 104 -12.14 8.34 -6.78
C ILE A 104 -10.95 9.27 -7.03
N PRO A 105 -10.85 10.41 -6.33
CA PRO A 105 -9.72 11.30 -6.48
C PRO A 105 -8.41 10.61 -6.09
N GLU A 106 -7.35 10.84 -6.85
CA GLU A 106 -6.01 10.29 -6.56
C GLU A 106 -5.54 10.61 -5.14
N ALA A 107 -5.82 11.83 -4.67
CA ALA A 107 -5.52 12.26 -3.32
C ALA A 107 -6.15 11.35 -2.26
N LYS A 108 -7.35 10.82 -2.50
CA LYS A 108 -8.04 9.89 -1.58
C LYS A 108 -7.39 8.50 -1.55
N ILE A 109 -6.84 8.05 -2.67
CA ILE A 109 -6.09 6.79 -2.74
C ILE A 109 -4.80 6.90 -1.95
N VAL A 110 -4.03 7.98 -2.19
CA VAL A 110 -2.84 8.31 -1.40
C VAL A 110 -3.22 8.46 0.08
N GLU A 111 -4.35 9.12 0.36
CA GLU A 111 -4.84 9.34 1.72
C GLU A 111 -5.06 8.00 2.44
N ALA A 112 -5.79 7.08 1.83
CA ALA A 112 -6.04 5.74 2.37
C ALA A 112 -4.73 4.95 2.57
N ALA A 113 -3.86 4.92 1.55
CA ALA A 113 -2.61 4.17 1.59
C ALA A 113 -1.68 4.60 2.75
N THR A 114 -1.60 5.91 3.02
CA THR A 114 -0.74 6.41 4.09
C THR A 114 -1.14 5.93 5.49
N ALA A 115 -2.35 5.39 5.70
CA ALA A 115 -2.75 4.78 6.97
C ALA A 115 -1.84 3.59 7.35
N TYR A 116 -1.29 2.90 6.35
CA TYR A 116 -0.58 1.63 6.52
C TYR A 116 0.93 1.73 6.18
N THR A 117 1.46 2.94 6.02
CA THR A 117 2.88 3.16 5.66
C THR A 117 3.88 2.93 6.80
N HIS A 118 3.43 2.38 7.94
CA HIS A 118 4.27 2.15 9.12
C HIS A 118 3.95 0.78 9.74
N PRO A 119 4.96 -0.04 10.09
CA PRO A 119 4.75 -1.40 10.62
C PRO A 119 3.83 -1.43 11.84
N ARG A 120 4.11 -0.59 12.87
CA ARG A 120 3.25 -0.48 14.07
C ARG A 120 1.77 -0.22 13.80
N ARG A 121 1.41 0.48 12.73
CA ARG A 121 -0.01 0.73 12.40
C ARG A 121 -0.69 -0.52 11.86
N ILE A 122 0.03 -1.34 11.10
CA ILE A 122 -0.44 -2.65 10.65
C ILE A 122 -0.63 -3.57 11.86
N GLU A 123 0.33 -3.61 12.78
CA GLU A 123 0.23 -4.40 14.01
C GLU A 123 -0.98 -3.99 14.87
N ILE A 124 -1.21 -2.69 15.06
CA ILE A 124 -2.39 -2.18 15.76
C ILE A 124 -3.68 -2.63 15.08
N VAL A 125 -3.77 -2.53 13.75
CA VAL A 125 -4.97 -2.93 13.00
C VAL A 125 -5.23 -4.42 13.14
N ARG A 126 -4.20 -5.27 13.05
CA ARG A 126 -4.30 -6.72 13.25
C ARG A 126 -4.72 -7.07 14.67
N ALA A 127 -4.13 -6.42 15.68
CA ALA A 127 -4.51 -6.62 17.08
C ALA A 127 -5.97 -6.24 17.35
N LEU A 128 -6.44 -5.14 16.76
CA LEU A 128 -7.84 -4.72 16.85
C LEU A 128 -8.79 -5.65 16.09
N ALA A 129 -8.37 -6.21 14.94
CA ALA A 129 -9.15 -7.21 14.23
C ALA A 129 -9.39 -8.46 15.08
N PHE A 130 -8.36 -8.89 15.82
CA PHE A 130 -8.45 -10.06 16.69
C PHE A 130 -9.23 -9.78 17.98
N ALA A 131 -8.97 -8.66 18.66
CA ALA A 131 -9.60 -8.33 19.94
C ALA A 131 -11.01 -7.74 19.80
N GLY A 132 -11.40 -7.29 18.62
CA GLY A 132 -12.63 -6.54 18.34
C GLY A 132 -12.56 -5.10 18.87
N THR A 133 -12.39 -4.93 20.18
CA THR A 133 -12.22 -3.61 20.81
C THR A 133 -11.22 -3.65 21.98
N ALA A 134 -10.36 -2.65 22.09
CA ALA A 134 -9.29 -2.63 23.09
C ALA A 134 -9.01 -1.23 23.64
N GLU A 135 -8.60 -1.19 24.91
CA GLU A 135 -8.12 0.04 25.53
C GLU A 135 -6.67 0.34 25.10
N PRO A 136 -6.28 1.63 25.01
CA PRO A 136 -4.92 2.00 24.65
C PRO A 136 -3.85 1.40 25.57
N HIS A 137 -4.11 1.25 26.86
CA HIS A 137 -3.12 0.67 27.77
C HIS A 137 -2.90 -0.82 27.49
N ALA A 138 -3.98 -1.60 27.31
CA ALA A 138 -3.90 -3.01 26.94
C ALA A 138 -3.15 -3.21 25.60
N LEU A 139 -3.47 -2.42 24.56
CA LEU A 139 -2.76 -2.45 23.28
C LEU A 139 -1.28 -2.07 23.42
N SER A 140 -0.97 -1.11 24.28
CA SER A 140 0.40 -0.65 24.54
C SER A 140 1.26 -1.77 25.12
N VAL A 141 0.74 -2.46 26.13
CA VAL A 141 1.39 -3.63 26.75
C VAL A 141 1.51 -4.78 25.75
N GLN A 142 0.41 -5.14 25.07
CA GLN A 142 0.37 -6.25 24.12
C GLN A 142 1.37 -6.08 22.96
N LEU A 143 1.51 -4.86 22.43
CA LEU A 143 2.33 -4.58 21.25
C LEU A 143 3.74 -4.08 21.60
N GLY A 144 4.05 -3.87 22.88
CA GLY A 144 5.32 -3.26 23.30
C GLY A 144 5.54 -1.85 22.76
N ILE A 145 4.46 -1.09 22.51
CA ILE A 145 4.51 0.28 21.99
C ILE A 145 4.26 1.23 23.14
N SER A 146 5.12 2.22 23.37
CA SER A 146 4.88 3.24 24.40
C SER A 146 3.54 3.95 24.18
N LEU A 147 2.82 4.24 25.28
CA LEU A 147 1.48 4.85 25.21
C LEU A 147 1.45 6.17 24.39
N PRO A 148 2.44 7.08 24.48
CA PRO A 148 2.46 8.27 23.61
C PRO A 148 2.61 7.94 22.11
N ALA A 149 3.45 6.96 21.76
CA ALA A 149 3.63 6.53 20.38
C ALA A 149 2.37 5.82 19.84
N LEU A 150 1.75 4.96 20.66
CA LEU A 150 0.49 4.29 20.33
C LEU A 150 -0.62 5.31 20.07
N ARG A 151 -0.80 6.31 20.95
CA ARG A 151 -1.79 7.38 20.77
C ARG A 151 -1.58 8.14 19.46
N ARG A 152 -0.33 8.40 19.07
CA ARG A 152 0.00 9.02 17.77
C ARG A 152 -0.41 8.14 16.59
N HIS A 153 -0.14 6.84 16.67
CA HIS A 153 -0.53 5.88 15.63
C HIS A 153 -2.05 5.73 15.52
N LEU A 154 -2.76 5.60 16.65
CA LEU A 154 -4.22 5.56 16.71
C LEU A 154 -4.84 6.86 16.17
N GLY A 155 -4.29 8.03 16.52
CA GLY A 155 -4.73 9.31 15.96
C GLY A 155 -4.57 9.37 14.43
N ASN A 156 -3.47 8.84 13.90
CA ASN A 156 -3.26 8.74 12.45
C ASN A 156 -4.26 7.77 11.79
N LEU A 157 -4.48 6.59 12.36
CA LEU A 157 -5.46 5.62 11.85
C LEU A 157 -6.88 6.17 11.89
N ARG A 158 -7.25 6.87 12.98
CA ARG A 158 -8.57 7.50 13.15
C ARG A 158 -8.82 8.60 12.13
N ARG A 159 -7.83 9.48 11.90
CA ARG A 159 -7.92 10.53 10.87
C ARG A 159 -8.12 9.96 9.46
N ARG A 160 -7.71 8.71 9.21
CA ARG A 160 -7.91 8.01 7.93
C ARG A 160 -9.12 7.08 7.92
N GLY A 161 -9.92 7.08 8.99
CA GLY A 161 -11.14 6.29 9.11
C GLY A 161 -10.91 4.79 9.22
N VAL A 162 -9.73 4.35 9.67
CA VAL A 162 -9.41 2.92 9.86
C VAL A 162 -9.84 2.42 11.24
N VAL A 163 -9.77 3.29 12.25
CA VAL A 163 -10.20 2.99 13.62
C VAL A 163 -11.12 4.07 14.14
N GLU A 164 -11.99 3.69 15.06
CA GLU A 164 -12.86 4.59 15.82
C GLU A 164 -12.52 4.52 17.30
N ASN A 165 -13.00 5.51 18.06
CA ASN A 165 -12.86 5.56 19.50
C ASN A 165 -14.23 5.82 20.11
N ALA A 166 -14.72 4.85 20.88
CA ALA A 166 -15.95 4.96 21.64
C ALA A 166 -15.65 4.55 23.09
N ASN A 167 -16.10 5.35 24.04
CA ASN A 167 -15.93 5.07 25.48
C ASN A 167 -14.47 4.74 25.87
N ARG A 168 -13.50 5.46 25.29
CA ARG A 168 -12.04 5.28 25.50
C ARG A 168 -11.47 3.96 24.96
N ARG A 169 -12.26 3.17 24.25
CA ARG A 169 -11.84 1.94 23.59
C ARG A 169 -11.75 2.17 22.08
N TYR A 170 -10.80 1.51 21.44
CA TYR A 170 -10.60 1.56 20.00
C TYR A 170 -11.09 0.26 19.36
N SER A 171 -11.69 0.37 18.18
CA SER A 171 -12.11 -0.74 17.32
C SER A 171 -11.78 -0.42 15.86
N LEU A 172 -11.81 -1.41 14.99
CA LEU A 172 -11.77 -1.16 13.55
C LEU A 172 -13.07 -0.48 13.11
N SER A 173 -12.94 0.58 12.32
CA SER A 173 -14.09 1.25 11.72
C SER A 173 -14.65 0.43 10.57
N LYS A 174 -15.97 0.49 10.36
CA LYS A 174 -16.59 -0.02 9.13
C LYS A 174 -16.04 0.74 7.92
N ALA A 175 -15.55 0.01 6.93
CA ALA A 175 -15.00 0.60 5.71
C ALA A 175 -16.07 1.44 4.98
N LYS A 176 -15.74 2.70 4.69
CA LYS A 176 -16.66 3.66 4.06
C LYS A 176 -16.80 3.50 2.55
N ASN A 177 -15.86 2.81 1.91
CA ASN A 177 -15.85 2.56 0.48
C ASN A 177 -15.06 1.28 0.16
N LYS A 178 -15.20 0.80 -1.08
CA LYS A 178 -14.57 -0.44 -1.55
C LYS A 178 -13.05 -0.43 -1.40
N LEU A 179 -12.38 0.68 -1.73
CA LEU A 179 -10.93 0.80 -1.58
C LEU A 179 -10.49 0.60 -0.12
N ALA A 180 -11.13 1.29 0.83
CA ALA A 180 -10.80 1.18 2.24
C ALA A 180 -11.00 -0.26 2.76
N HIS A 181 -12.06 -0.92 2.28
CA HIS A 181 -12.35 -2.31 2.59
C HIS A 181 -11.26 -3.26 2.05
N ASP A 182 -10.95 -3.16 0.75
CA ASP A 182 -9.95 -4.02 0.11
C ASP A 182 -8.57 -3.84 0.74
N LEU A 183 -8.17 -2.60 1.03
CA LEU A 183 -6.91 -2.33 1.72
C LEU A 183 -6.87 -2.89 3.14
N LEU A 184 -7.98 -2.86 3.87
CA LEU A 184 -8.07 -3.47 5.19
C LEU A 184 -7.92 -4.99 5.09
N LEU A 185 -8.59 -5.65 4.15
CA LEU A 185 -8.46 -7.09 3.95
C LEU A 185 -7.01 -7.49 3.66
N ILE A 186 -6.31 -6.77 2.79
CA ILE A 186 -4.89 -7.04 2.50
C ILE A 186 -4.01 -6.91 3.75
N VAL A 187 -4.34 -5.99 4.66
CA VAL A 187 -3.63 -5.82 5.93
C VAL A 187 -3.88 -6.98 6.90
N LEU A 188 -5.01 -7.68 6.76
CA LEU A 188 -5.39 -8.79 7.62
C LEU A 188 -4.99 -10.18 7.08
N MET A 189 -4.50 -10.25 5.83
CA MET A 189 -3.77 -11.41 5.30
C MET A 189 -2.42 -11.57 6.00
#